data_AF-A0A4Y8AUM0-F1
#
_entry.id   AF-A0A4Y8AUM0-F1
#
_cell.length_a   1.000
_cell.length_b   1.000
_cell.length_c   1.000
_cell.angle_alpha   90.00
_cell.angle_beta   90.00
_cell.angle_gamma   90.00
#
_symmetry.space_group_name_H-M   'P 1'
#
loop_
_entity.id
_entity.type
_entity.pdbx_description
1 polymer ?
#
loop_
_entity_poly.entity_id
_entity_poly.type
_entity_poly.pdbx_seq_one_letter_code
_entity_poly.pdbx_strand_id
1 'polypeptide(L)' 'MKKRHQQKLIVLTILLLSLFNIPIILLFDAEISVFGFPLIYFYIFVVWILAIIISHIILKRFYE' A
#
# COMPACT_ATOMS: atom_id res chain seq x y z
N MET A 1 -18.22 14.58 14.18
CA MET A 1 -17.04 13.87 14.73
C MET A 1 -16.02 13.55 13.63
N LYS A 2 -15.04 14.43 13.37
CA LYS A 2 -13.98 14.20 12.35
C LYS A 2 -12.99 13.07 12.71
N LYS A 3 -13.03 12.50 13.92
CA LYS A 3 -12.04 11.52 14.46
C LYS A 3 -12.01 10.16 13.75
N ARG A 4 -13.13 9.67 13.16
CA ARG A 4 -13.19 8.33 12.53
C ARG A 4 -12.42 8.25 11.20
N HIS A 5 -12.31 9.35 10.46
CA HIS A 5 -11.58 9.42 9.18
C HIS A 5 -10.08 9.26 9.39
N GLN A 6 -9.55 10.05 10.33
CA GLN A 6 -8.14 10.02 10.72
C GLN A 6 -7.75 8.63 11.22
N GLN A 7 -8.60 7.98 12.02
CA GLN A 7 -8.34 6.62 12.50
C GLN A 7 -8.20 5.59 11.36
N LYS A 8 -9.05 5.64 10.33
CA LYS A 8 -8.96 4.70 9.19
C LYS A 8 -7.72 4.94 8.32
N LEU A 9 -7.35 6.19 8.10
CA LEU A 9 -6.12 6.53 7.36
C LEU A 9 -4.87 6.18 8.17
N ILE A 10 -4.88 6.34 9.50
CA ILE A 10 -3.79 5.90 10.37
C ILE A 10 -3.57 4.39 10.26
N VAL A 11 -4.64 3.60 10.27
CA VAL A 11 -4.55 2.14 10.08
C VAL A 11 -3.96 1.80 8.71
N LEU A 12 -4.37 2.50 7.64
CA LEU A 12 -3.79 2.33 6.30
C LEU A 12 -2.30 2.65 6.30
N THR A 13 -1.88 3.74 6.95
CA THR A 13 -0.46 4.11 7.05
C THR A 13 0.35 3.08 7.82
N ILE A 14 -0.15 2.54 8.93
CA ILE A 14 0.52 1.48 9.70
C ILE A 14 0.66 0.20 8.86
N LEU A 15 -0.38 -0.15 8.10
CA LEU A 15 -0.35 -1.28 7.19
C LEU A 15 0.71 -1.08 6.09
N LEU A 16 0.77 0.11 5.48
CA LEU A 16 1.76 0.43 4.46
C LEU A 16 3.19 0.42 5.04
N LEU A 17 3.39 0.97 6.23
CA LEU A 17 4.69 0.89 6.92
C LEU A 17 5.11 -0.55 7.18
N SER A 18 4.15 -1.42 7.49
CA SER A 18 4.43 -2.86 7.66
C SER A 18 4.81 -3.49 6.32
N LEU A 19 4.04 -3.23 5.25
CA LEU A 19 4.30 -3.77 3.91
C LEU A 19 5.59 -3.25 3.25
N PHE A 20 6.01 -2.03 3.57
CA PHE A 20 7.24 -1.42 3.07
C PHE A 20 8.42 -1.57 4.04
N ASN A 21 8.35 -2.49 5.01
CA ASN A 21 9.49 -2.76 5.85
C ASN A 21 10.57 -3.56 5.10
N ILE A 22 11.82 -3.45 5.54
CA ILE A 22 12.96 -4.14 4.91
C ILE A 22 12.74 -5.67 4.84
N PRO A 23 12.30 -6.36 5.92
CA PRO A 23 12.08 -7.80 5.87
C PRO A 23 11.11 -8.26 4.78
N ILE A 24 9.99 -7.54 4.60
CA ILE A 24 8.98 -7.89 3.59
C ILE A 24 9.50 -7.57 2.19
N ILE A 25 10.18 -6.44 2.01
CA ILE A 25 10.77 -6.08 0.72
C ILE A 25 11.79 -7.14 0.27
N LEU A 26 12.61 -7.64 1.19
CA LEU A 26 13.60 -8.69 0.91
C LEU A 26 12.97 -10.02 0.47
N LEU A 27 11.70 -10.29 0.80
CA LEU A 27 11.00 -11.47 0.26
C LEU A 27 10.84 -11.42 -1.26
N PHE A 28 10.89 -10.22 -1.84
CA PHE A 28 10.77 -9.97 -3.28
C PHE A 28 12.13 -9.69 -3.95
N ASP A 29 13.22 -9.73 -3.18
CA ASP A 29 14.61 -9.65 -3.68
C ASP A 29 15.06 -11.02 -4.21
N ALA A 30 14.29 -11.53 -5.18
CA ALA A 30 14.60 -12.74 -5.90
C ALA A 30 14.95 -12.38 -7.34
N GLU A 31 15.77 -13.19 -8.01
CA GLU A 31 16.09 -13.07 -9.45
C GLU A 31 14.89 -13.38 -10.38
N ILE A 32 13.68 -13.25 -9.86
CA ILE A 32 12.43 -13.43 -10.59
C ILE A 32 12.15 -12.13 -11.33
N SER A 33 12.01 -12.23 -12.65
CA SER A 33 11.59 -11.13 -13.51
C SER A 33 10.19 -11.37 -14.07
N VAL A 34 9.40 -10.31 -14.14
CA VAL A 34 8.07 -10.27 -14.73
C VAL A 34 8.14 -9.32 -15.94
N PHE A 35 7.90 -9.83 -17.15
CA PHE A 35 8.07 -9.06 -18.40
C PHE A 35 9.45 -8.38 -18.55
N GLY A 36 10.51 -8.98 -17.99
CA GLY A 36 11.88 -8.42 -18.01
C GLY A 36 12.18 -7.40 -16.91
N PHE A 37 11.22 -7.10 -16.02
CA PHE A 37 11.43 -6.23 -14.87
C PHE A 37 11.53 -7.04 -13.57
N PRO A 38 12.38 -6.63 -12.61
CA PRO A 38 12.45 -7.26 -11.30
C PRO A 38 11.10 -7.28 -10.56
N LEU A 39 10.79 -8.41 -9.91
CA LEU A 39 9.54 -8.64 -9.17
C LEU A 39 9.26 -7.56 -8.11
N ILE A 40 10.30 -7.04 -7.46
CA ILE A 40 10.22 -5.97 -6.46
C ILE A 40 9.48 -4.73 -6.96
N TYR A 41 9.68 -4.33 -8.23
CA TYR A 41 8.97 -3.17 -8.78
C TYR A 41 7.48 -3.44 -8.87
N PHE A 42 7.10 -4.63 -9.34
CA PHE A 42 5.70 -5.02 -9.43
C PHE A 42 5.02 -5.01 -8.06
N TYR A 43 5.69 -5.53 -7.04
CA TYR A 43 5.21 -5.47 -5.66
C TYR A 43 4.95 -4.03 -5.20
N ILE A 44 5.94 -3.14 -5.36
CA ILE A 44 5.81 -1.73 -4.94
C ILE A 44 4.64 -1.05 -5.66
N PHE A 45 4.52 -1.23 -6.98
CA PHE A 45 3.43 -0.64 -7.77
C PHE A 45 2.05 -1.16 -7.34
N VAL A 46 1.91 -2.47 -7.08
CA VAL A 46 0.65 -3.06 -6.63
C VAL A 46 0.25 -2.52 -5.26
N VAL A 47 1.17 -2.50 -4.29
CA VAL A 47 0.90 -1.96 -2.95
C VAL A 47 0.52 -0.47 -3.03
N TRP A 48 1.20 0.28 -3.89
CA TRP A 48 0.93 1.71 -4.07
C TRP A 48 -0.44 1.99 -4.71
N ILE A 49 -0.82 1.24 -5.75
CA ILE A 49 -2.14 1.35 -6.37
C ILE A 49 -3.24 1.00 -5.35
N LEU A 50 -3.06 -0.07 -4.57
CA LEU A 50 -3.98 -0.44 -3.50
C LEU A 50 -4.12 0.68 -2.46
N ALA A 51 -3.03 1.31 -2.06
CA ALA A 51 -3.05 2.45 -1.13
C ALA A 51 -3.90 3.61 -1.68
N ILE A 52 -3.71 3.97 -2.96
CA ILE A 52 -4.47 5.03 -3.62
C ILE A 52 -5.96 4.69 -3.68
N ILE A 53 -6.30 3.47 -4.11
CA ILE A 53 -7.70 3.00 -4.21
C ILE A 53 -8.37 3.02 -2.84
N ILE A 54 -7.72 2.47 -1.81
CA ILE A 54 -8.27 2.43 -0.45
C ILE A 54 -8.44 3.85 0.10
N SER A 55 -7.45 4.71 -0.08
CA SER A 55 -7.53 6.12 0.32
C SER A 55 -8.68 6.83 -0.38
N HIS A 56 -8.84 6.63 -1.69
CA HIS A 56 -9.94 7.20 -2.46
C HIS A 56 -11.31 6.68 -1.99
N ILE A 57 -11.46 5.39 -1.71
CA ILE A 57 -12.70 4.80 -1.17
C ILE A 57 -13.03 5.39 0.20
N ILE A 58 -12.02 5.52 1.08
CA ILE A 58 -12.20 6.15 2.38
C ILE A 58 -12.67 7.58 2.19
N LEU A 59 -11.98 8.38 1.38
CA LEU A 59 -12.35 9.79 1.16
C LEU A 59 -13.75 9.92 0.57
N LYS A 60 -14.08 9.16 -0.48
CA LYS A 60 -15.38 9.23 -1.17
C LYS A 60 -16.54 8.87 -0.25
N ARG A 61 -16.40 7.83 0.58
CA ARG A 61 -17.47 7.36 1.49
C ARG A 61 -17.86 8.37 2.59
N PHE A 62 -17.07 9.42 2.78
CA PHE A 62 -17.22 10.33 3.92
C PHE A 62 -17.34 11.81 3.54
N TYR A 63 -17.18 12.14 2.25
CA TYR A 63 -17.42 13.48 1.71
C TYR A 63 -18.78 13.62 1.00
N GLU A 64 -19.57 12.54 0.93
CA GLU A 64 -21.04 12.56 0.82
C GLU A 64 -21.65 12.47 2.23
#